data_AF-A0A0V0WXT9-F1
#
_entry.id   AF-A0A0V0WXT9-F1
#
_cell.length_a   1.000
_cell.length_b   1.000
_cell.length_c   1.000
_cell.angle_alpha   90.00
_cell.angle_beta   90.00
_cell.angle_gamma   90.00
#
_symmetry.space_group_name_H-M   'P 1'
#
loop_
_entity.id
_entity.type
_entity.pdbx_description
1 polymer ?
#
loop_
_entity_poly.entity_id
_entity_poly.type
_entity_poly.pdbx_seq_one_letter_code
_entity_poly.pdbx_strand_id
1 'polypeptide(L)'
;LFQFCRCNISLPAQCSVVLLRTRKKPKASLKMMDPKSPMFFTNTAMPELMISKDVADKSYDAVMLTVADLKFLPKQLQFLKVYVDSFVQILNAVGPVSRDYDDERRFRDAIEAGMKKALAAGVESILLICCPHPNYPTAELVTILAALQALYTPLELRELNSTNNKQKVKKLGIWCPADAGATTKCVEMIKVATAIECGRTVARDIGGSDPERMCPLNAAEYTTKLFQNSHVHVTVELGTEYPLLQAVNRAADKIPRHQAKIVKLEYVGQGPIEETVLLVGKGVTLDTGGLNIKIGSAMNGMSRDKCGAAAVIGFFQALEQLQPKGLKAIGSAVFVRNSVGPESFSCDEILTSRSGKRIRIINTDAEGRMIMLDPLCEMKERAIGEMNPHIYTIATLTGHAGLTVGYGYNIAVCNKPAEMAREDKKLQNAGKAMADMFEISRLRREDFEANRGDSEYEDMKQSNTEPSVRTPRGHTVPAAFLIEGSGLDKHGADSDQPIKYTHIDMASGNGPFPGTPWGSPVAALVARYVIHSYQSTEKL
;
A
#
# COMPACT_ATOMS: atom_id res chain seq x y z
N LEU A 1 32.19 39.51 33.05
CA LEU A 1 31.87 40.27 31.83
C LEU A 1 32.27 39.43 30.61
N PHE A 2 31.34 38.66 30.04
CA PHE A 2 31.55 37.99 28.76
C PHE A 2 30.50 38.50 27.78
N GLN A 3 31.01 39.03 26.68
CA GLN A 3 30.33 39.84 25.69
C GLN A 3 29.42 38.95 24.83
N PHE A 4 28.10 39.23 24.87
CA PHE A 4 27.12 38.60 23.98
C PHE A 4 27.39 39.06 22.54
N CYS A 5 28.01 38.20 21.73
CA CYS A 5 28.00 38.37 20.28
C CYS A 5 26.67 37.82 19.75
N ARG A 6 25.68 38.70 19.58
CA ARG A 6 24.44 38.39 18.85
C ARG A 6 24.77 38.29 17.35
N CYS A 7 25.14 37.10 16.90
CA CYS A 7 25.02 36.77 15.47
C CYS A 7 23.53 36.51 15.17
N ASN A 8 22.84 37.54 14.71
CA ASN A 8 21.58 37.39 13.96
C ASN A 8 21.89 36.69 12.64
N ILE A 9 21.93 35.36 12.64
CA ILE A 9 21.79 34.61 11.41
C ILE A 9 20.29 34.39 11.22
N SER A 10 19.67 35.22 10.39
CA SER A 10 18.39 34.89 9.78
C SER A 10 18.62 33.67 8.87
N LEU A 11 18.42 32.47 9.41
CA LEU A 11 18.35 31.28 8.57
C LEU A 11 17.09 31.43 7.68
N PRO A 12 17.22 31.44 6.35
CA PRO A 12 16.06 31.37 5.48
C PRO A 12 15.30 30.07 5.79
N ALA A 13 13.96 30.11 5.69
CA ALA A 13 13.02 29.07 6.10
C ALA A 13 13.12 27.71 5.34
N GLN A 14 14.26 27.40 4.73
CA GLN A 14 14.49 26.23 3.87
C GLN A 14 15.91 25.63 4.00
N CYS A 15 16.58 25.73 5.16
CA CYS A 15 17.87 25.07 5.34
C CYS A 15 17.75 23.77 6.14
N SER A 16 17.84 22.62 5.47
CA SER A 16 18.20 21.36 6.11
C SER A 16 19.70 21.38 6.44
N VAL A 17 20.06 21.54 7.72
CA VAL A 17 21.46 21.48 8.15
C VAL A 17 21.84 20.02 8.40
N VAL A 18 22.87 19.56 7.70
CA VAL A 18 23.41 18.20 7.80
C VAL A 18 24.84 18.34 8.28
N LEU A 19 25.10 17.97 9.54
CA LEU A 19 26.44 18.01 10.11
C LEU A 19 26.97 16.58 10.21
N LEU A 20 27.90 16.24 9.33
CA LEU A 20 28.60 14.95 9.29
C LEU A 20 29.91 15.04 10.07
N ARG A 21 30.23 14.01 10.87
CA ARG A 21 31.55 13.81 11.47
C ARG A 21 32.05 12.39 11.27
N THR A 22 33.33 12.26 10.97
CA THR A 22 34.08 11.02 10.84
C THR A 22 34.47 10.44 12.22
N ARG A 23 34.25 9.13 12.41
CA ARG A 23 34.48 8.41 13.69
C ARG A 23 35.96 8.30 14.09
N LYS A 24 36.23 8.41 15.40
CA LYS A 24 37.10 7.48 16.16
C LYS A 24 36.24 6.81 17.24
N LYS A 25 36.21 5.48 17.29
CA LYS A 25 35.40 4.64 18.21
C LYS A 25 35.92 4.67 19.65
N PRO A 26 35.03 4.54 20.65
CA PRO A 26 35.24 3.49 21.67
C PRO A 26 33.96 2.71 22.05
N LYS A 27 34.19 1.53 22.65
CA LYS A 27 33.21 0.51 23.10
C LYS A 27 32.54 0.89 24.44
N ALA A 28 31.22 0.71 24.54
CA ALA A 28 30.52 0.18 25.72
C ALA A 28 29.04 -0.05 25.38
N SER A 29 28.51 -1.25 25.68
CA SER A 29 27.10 -1.63 25.48
C SER A 29 26.40 -1.75 26.83
N LEU A 30 25.27 -1.07 27.00
CA LEU A 30 24.31 -1.36 28.07
C LEU A 30 23.15 -2.16 27.46
N LYS A 31 23.01 -3.43 27.85
CA LYS A 31 21.86 -4.27 27.52
C LYS A 31 20.79 -4.06 28.59
N MET A 32 19.60 -3.61 28.18
CA MET A 32 18.37 -3.82 28.95
C MET A 32 17.21 -4.07 27.99
N MET A 33 16.92 -5.35 27.75
CA MET A 33 15.57 -5.93 27.62
C MET A 33 15.72 -7.46 27.56
N ASP A 34 14.80 -8.15 28.25
CA ASP A 34 14.72 -9.61 28.38
C ASP A 34 14.44 -10.26 27.01
N PRO A 35 15.26 -11.22 26.50
CA PRO A 35 15.11 -11.83 25.18
C PRO A 35 13.95 -12.84 25.06
N LYS A 36 13.12 -13.04 26.08
CA LYS A 36 12.19 -14.18 26.16
C LYS A 36 10.78 -13.96 25.61
N SER A 37 10.56 -12.95 24.78
CA SER A 37 9.40 -12.96 23.88
C SER A 37 9.87 -12.62 22.46
N PRO A 38 10.03 -13.61 21.56
CA PRO A 38 10.30 -13.31 20.18
C PRO A 38 9.04 -12.64 19.61
N MET A 39 9.02 -11.31 19.56
CA MET A 39 8.12 -10.63 18.64
C MET A 39 8.53 -11.06 17.24
N PHE A 40 7.67 -11.87 16.63
CA PHE A 40 7.88 -12.56 15.37
C PHE A 40 8.26 -11.57 14.24
N PHE A 41 9.55 -11.54 13.87
CA PHE A 41 10.01 -10.84 12.66
C PHE A 41 10.77 -11.83 11.78
N THR A 42 10.05 -12.50 10.88
CA THR A 42 10.61 -13.45 9.89
C THR A 42 10.94 -12.78 8.56
N ASN A 43 11.50 -11.56 8.58
CA ASN A 43 12.15 -11.02 7.40
C ASN A 43 13.53 -10.52 7.80
N THR A 44 14.57 -11.26 7.40
CA THR A 44 16.00 -11.04 7.70
C THR A 44 16.54 -9.67 7.24
N ALA A 45 15.70 -8.84 6.63
CA ALA A 45 16.04 -7.55 6.04
C ALA A 45 15.66 -6.31 6.88
N MET A 46 14.83 -6.42 7.94
CA MET A 46 14.51 -5.27 8.79
C MET A 46 15.60 -5.01 9.85
N PRO A 47 15.90 -3.74 10.18
CA PRO A 47 16.87 -3.41 11.22
C PRO A 47 16.37 -3.83 12.60
N GLU A 48 17.27 -3.92 13.58
CA GLU A 48 16.88 -4.03 14.98
C GLU A 48 16.13 -2.75 15.42
N LEU A 49 14.83 -2.89 15.71
CA LEU A 49 14.00 -1.81 16.23
C LEU A 49 14.09 -1.73 17.74
N MET A 50 14.46 -0.57 18.27
CA MET A 50 14.61 -0.35 19.71
C MET A 50 13.92 0.92 20.19
N ILE A 51 13.53 0.93 21.45
CA ILE A 51 13.09 2.15 22.13
C ILE A 51 14.28 2.72 22.89
N SER A 52 14.55 4.02 22.71
CA SER A 52 15.50 4.77 23.54
C SER A 52 14.77 5.81 24.37
N LYS A 53 15.16 5.94 25.64
CA LYS A 53 14.75 7.04 26.52
C LYS A 53 15.79 8.16 26.58
N ASP A 54 17.00 7.88 26.12
CA ASP A 54 18.14 8.79 26.14
C ASP A 54 18.47 9.27 24.72
N VAL A 55 18.42 10.58 24.52
CA VAL A 55 18.81 11.21 23.24
C VAL A 55 20.31 11.29 23.04
N ALA A 56 21.10 11.09 24.10
CA ALA A 56 22.55 11.00 24.06
C ALA A 56 23.04 9.54 24.13
N ASP A 57 22.20 8.57 23.73
CA ASP A 57 22.59 7.17 23.65
C ASP A 57 23.72 6.99 22.60
N LYS A 58 24.93 6.78 23.10
CA LYS A 58 26.17 6.62 22.32
C LYS A 58 26.20 5.35 21.47
N SER A 59 25.20 4.46 21.58
CA SER A 59 25.06 3.29 20.72
C SER A 59 24.55 3.63 19.32
N TYR A 60 24.07 4.85 19.09
CA TYR A 60 23.65 5.35 17.78
C TYR A 60 24.71 6.23 17.13
N ASP A 61 24.84 6.11 15.81
CA ASP A 61 25.77 6.88 14.98
C ASP A 61 25.23 8.26 14.61
N ALA A 62 23.92 8.35 14.44
CA ALA A 62 23.23 9.58 14.13
C ALA A 62 21.93 9.71 14.91
N VAL A 63 21.60 10.95 15.25
CA VAL A 63 20.28 11.33 15.78
C VAL A 63 19.56 12.13 14.71
N MET A 64 18.35 11.70 14.37
CA MET A 64 17.52 12.32 13.36
C MET A 64 16.28 12.91 14.02
N LEU A 65 16.15 14.23 13.95
CA LEU A 65 15.03 14.97 14.53
C LEU A 65 14.10 15.45 13.43
N THR A 66 12.85 15.04 13.51
CA THR A 66 11.77 15.49 12.62
C THR A 66 10.83 16.36 13.43
N VAL A 67 10.89 17.68 13.21
CA VAL A 67 10.06 18.66 13.91
C VAL A 67 9.59 19.75 12.95
N ALA A 68 8.31 20.10 13.03
CA ALA A 68 7.72 21.18 12.23
C ALA A 68 8.05 22.56 12.79
N ASP A 69 8.01 22.70 14.12
CA ASP A 69 8.36 23.93 14.83
C ASP A 69 9.03 23.55 16.16
N LEU A 70 10.15 24.21 16.47
CA LEU A 70 10.90 23.99 17.71
C LEU A 70 10.04 24.21 18.97
N LYS A 71 8.92 24.93 18.90
CA LYS A 71 7.99 25.07 20.03
C LYS A 71 7.30 23.75 20.42
N PHE A 72 7.17 22.81 19.48
CA PHE A 72 6.62 21.48 19.72
C PHE A 72 7.67 20.49 20.21
N LEU A 73 8.92 20.93 20.35
CA LEU A 73 9.98 20.13 20.94
C LEU A 73 9.65 19.90 22.43
N PRO A 74 9.56 18.63 22.88
CA PRO A 74 9.38 18.31 24.30
C PRO A 74 10.36 19.10 25.18
N LYS A 75 9.94 19.47 26.40
CA LYS A 75 10.80 20.22 27.34
C LYS A 75 12.14 19.50 27.57
N GLN A 76 12.10 18.17 27.61
CA GLN A 76 13.25 17.27 27.73
C GLN A 76 14.14 17.24 26.48
N LEU A 77 13.84 18.01 25.45
CA LEU A 77 14.62 18.09 24.21
C LEU A 77 15.05 19.53 23.91
N GLN A 78 14.58 20.51 24.69
CA GLN A 78 14.98 21.92 24.53
C GLN A 78 16.48 22.15 24.73
N PHE A 79 17.17 21.26 25.46
CA PHE A 79 18.61 21.27 25.65
C PHE A 79 19.41 20.63 24.51
N LEU A 80 18.78 20.01 23.49
CA LEU A 80 19.49 19.57 22.26
C LEU A 80 20.22 20.73 21.57
N LYS A 81 19.81 21.98 21.82
CA LYS A 81 20.54 23.20 21.44
C LYS A 81 21.97 23.28 21.99
N VAL A 82 22.31 22.52 23.03
CA VAL A 82 23.57 22.59 23.79
C VAL A 82 24.43 21.33 23.63
N TYR A 83 23.87 20.18 23.24
CA TYR A 83 24.57 18.89 23.07
C TYR A 83 25.38 18.75 21.75
N VAL A 84 25.76 19.89 21.17
CA VAL A 84 26.13 20.09 19.75
C VAL A 84 27.43 19.37 19.32
N ASP A 85 28.30 18.94 20.26
CA ASP A 85 29.66 18.51 19.90
C ASP A 85 29.89 16.99 19.76
N SER A 86 28.91 16.15 20.14
CA SER A 86 29.14 14.70 20.31
C SER A 86 28.47 13.75 19.30
N PHE A 87 27.52 14.22 18.48
CA PHE A 87 26.73 13.37 17.57
C PHE A 87 26.68 13.92 16.13
N VAL A 88 26.53 13.03 15.14
CA VAL A 88 26.12 13.40 13.77
C VAL A 88 24.62 13.75 13.83
N GLN A 89 24.30 15.03 13.69
CA GLN A 89 22.92 15.50 13.69
C GLN A 89 22.43 15.67 12.25
N ILE A 90 21.33 15.00 11.93
CA ILE A 90 20.59 15.23 10.69
C ILE A 90 19.30 15.95 11.09
N LEU A 91 19.32 17.28 10.99
CA LEU A 91 18.13 18.10 11.23
C LEU A 91 17.30 18.16 9.95
N ASN A 92 16.14 17.50 9.97
CA ASN A 92 15.18 17.59 8.89
C ASN A 92 14.03 18.48 9.35
N ALA A 93 14.16 19.77 9.05
CA ALA A 93 13.04 20.69 9.23
C ALA A 93 11.89 20.24 8.33
N VAL A 94 10.78 19.82 8.95
CA VAL A 94 9.50 19.61 8.24
C VAL A 94 9.03 20.97 7.67
N GLY A 95 9.52 22.08 8.20
CA GLY A 95 9.09 23.43 7.82
C GLY A 95 7.69 23.74 8.36
N PRO A 96 7.11 24.89 7.99
CA PRO A 96 5.74 25.19 8.38
C PRO A 96 4.79 24.13 7.81
N VAL A 97 3.86 23.67 8.65
CA VAL A 97 2.79 22.72 8.35
C VAL A 97 1.41 23.38 8.53
N SER A 98 1.33 24.67 8.24
CA SER A 98 0.14 25.50 8.47
C SER A 98 -0.35 26.18 7.19
N ARG A 99 0.18 25.82 6.02
CA ARG A 99 -0.28 26.34 4.73
C ARG A 99 -1.43 25.48 4.22
N ASP A 100 -2.23 26.03 3.33
CA ASP A 100 -3.47 25.40 2.81
C ASP A 100 -3.27 24.01 2.18
N TYR A 101 -2.05 23.72 1.73
CA TYR A 101 -1.69 22.47 1.06
C TYR A 101 -0.86 21.51 1.92
N ASP A 102 -0.54 21.86 3.17
CA ASP A 102 0.28 21.01 4.03
C ASP A 102 -0.55 19.85 4.60
N ASP A 103 0.01 18.64 4.51
CA ASP A 103 -0.59 17.43 5.04
C ASP A 103 0.46 16.49 5.68
N GLU A 104 0.02 15.30 6.10
CA GLU A 104 0.82 14.27 6.75
C GLU A 104 2.09 13.90 5.95
N ARG A 105 2.09 14.07 4.63
CA ARG A 105 3.25 13.80 3.76
C ARG A 105 4.42 14.70 4.06
N ARG A 106 4.22 15.89 4.63
CA ARG A 106 5.33 16.78 5.06
C ARG A 106 6.30 16.06 6.00
N PHE A 107 5.78 15.23 6.92
CA PHE A 107 6.60 14.46 7.86
C PHE A 107 7.34 13.33 7.14
N ARG A 108 6.66 12.62 6.22
CA ARG A 108 7.29 11.60 5.37
C ARG A 108 8.43 12.19 4.53
N ASP A 109 8.17 13.26 3.80
CA ASP A 109 9.14 13.82 2.86
C ASP A 109 10.40 14.31 3.59
N ALA A 110 10.23 14.90 4.79
CA ALA A 110 11.33 15.34 5.64
C ALA A 110 12.21 14.18 6.10
N ILE A 111 11.61 13.08 6.57
CA ILE A 111 12.37 11.93 7.06
C ILE A 111 12.99 11.13 5.90
N GLU A 112 12.31 10.99 4.75
CA GLU A 112 12.89 10.33 3.57
C GLU A 112 14.14 11.07 3.06
N ALA A 113 14.10 12.40 3.00
CA ALA A 113 15.26 13.22 2.67
C ALA A 113 16.41 13.04 3.67
N GLY A 114 16.07 12.95 4.96
CA GLY A 114 17.01 12.67 6.04
C GLY A 114 17.69 11.31 5.93
N MET A 115 16.88 10.26 5.78
CA MET A 115 17.34 8.88 5.64
C MET A 115 18.22 8.71 4.41
N LYS A 116 17.87 9.32 3.27
CA LYS A 116 18.71 9.31 2.07
C LYS A 116 20.12 9.85 2.35
N LYS A 117 20.22 10.96 3.10
CA LYS A 117 21.52 11.56 3.49
C LYS A 117 22.27 10.69 4.49
N ALA A 118 21.57 10.13 5.49
CA ALA A 118 22.16 9.23 6.49
C ALA A 118 22.79 7.99 5.82
N LEU A 119 22.05 7.36 4.90
CA LEU A 119 22.50 6.19 4.17
C LEU A 119 23.69 6.51 3.26
N ALA A 120 23.65 7.65 2.55
CA ALA A 120 24.77 8.10 1.72
C ALA A 120 26.04 8.38 2.54
N ALA A 121 25.90 8.78 3.80
CA ALA A 121 27.01 8.98 4.74
C ALA A 121 27.51 7.68 5.40
N GLY A 122 26.91 6.51 5.11
CA GLY A 122 27.32 5.22 5.67
C GLY A 122 26.96 5.04 7.14
N VAL A 123 25.92 5.73 7.63
CA VAL A 123 25.41 5.58 9.00
C VAL A 123 24.80 4.19 9.18
N GLU A 124 25.21 3.45 10.22
CA GLU A 124 24.74 2.09 10.47
C GLU A 124 23.72 1.99 11.61
N SER A 125 23.64 2.99 12.51
CA SER A 125 22.70 3.02 13.63
C SER A 125 22.07 4.40 13.78
N ILE A 126 20.74 4.50 13.68
CA ILE A 126 20.01 5.78 13.69
C ILE A 126 19.04 5.83 14.87
N LEU A 127 19.02 6.94 15.61
CA LEU A 127 17.97 7.25 16.58
C LEU A 127 17.01 8.29 16.00
N LEU A 128 15.75 7.91 15.79
CA LEU A 128 14.68 8.79 15.35
C LEU A 128 14.02 9.47 16.54
N ILE A 129 13.97 10.79 16.50
CA ILE A 129 13.16 11.60 17.40
C ILE A 129 11.94 12.07 16.61
N CYS A 130 10.82 11.40 16.88
CA CYS A 130 9.52 11.74 16.32
C CYS A 130 8.82 12.68 17.31
N CYS A 131 8.52 13.91 16.89
CA CYS A 131 7.80 14.86 17.76
C CYS A 131 6.29 14.82 17.46
N PRO A 132 5.43 14.76 18.49
CA PRO A 132 3.99 14.86 18.31
C PRO A 132 3.62 16.25 17.78
N HIS A 133 2.55 16.32 16.99
CA HIS A 133 2.02 17.58 16.49
C HIS A 133 0.50 17.66 16.73
N PRO A 134 -0.02 18.76 17.29
CA PRO A 134 -1.44 18.85 17.68
C PRO A 134 -2.41 18.70 16.51
N ASN A 135 -2.06 19.23 15.34
CA ASN A 135 -2.91 19.16 14.14
C ASN A 135 -2.63 17.92 13.27
N TYR A 136 -1.59 17.14 13.59
CA TYR A 136 -1.21 15.94 12.84
C TYR A 136 -0.96 14.79 13.83
N PRO A 137 -2.02 14.19 14.37
CA PRO A 137 -1.93 13.19 15.45
C PRO A 137 -1.15 11.93 15.05
N THR A 138 -1.01 11.67 13.76
CA THR A 138 -0.28 10.52 13.18
C THR A 138 1.14 10.85 12.75
N ALA A 139 1.62 12.08 12.97
CA ALA A 139 2.95 12.53 12.53
C ALA A 139 4.09 11.60 12.97
N GLU A 140 4.02 11.09 14.20
CA GLU A 140 5.00 10.16 14.75
C GLU A 140 5.00 8.83 13.96
N LEU A 141 3.82 8.26 13.74
CA LEU A 141 3.65 7.01 13.00
C LEU A 141 4.09 7.16 11.54
N VAL A 142 3.67 8.24 10.86
CA VAL A 142 4.07 8.53 9.48
C VAL A 142 5.60 8.69 9.37
N THR A 143 6.24 9.31 10.36
CA THR A 143 7.70 9.45 10.41
C THR A 143 8.39 8.08 10.52
N ILE A 144 7.89 7.19 11.38
CA ILE A 144 8.43 5.83 11.54
C ILE A 144 8.25 5.03 10.24
N LEU A 145 7.04 5.05 9.65
CA LEU A 145 6.74 4.34 8.40
C LEU A 145 7.64 4.80 7.25
N ALA A 146 7.86 6.10 7.12
CA ALA A 146 8.70 6.67 6.08
C ALA A 146 10.19 6.35 6.29
N ALA A 147 10.66 6.30 7.54
CA ALA A 147 12.01 5.82 7.84
C ALA A 147 12.18 4.35 7.47
N LEU A 148 11.22 3.50 7.83
CA LEU A 148 11.24 2.07 7.47
C LEU A 148 11.19 1.87 5.94
N GLN A 149 10.35 2.63 5.24
CA GLN A 149 10.29 2.62 3.78
C GLN A 149 11.65 2.92 3.14
N ALA A 150 12.42 3.89 3.66
CA ALA A 150 13.76 4.19 3.15
C ALA A 150 14.73 3.00 3.32
N LEU A 151 14.49 2.14 4.30
CA LEU A 151 15.29 0.95 4.60
C LEU A 151 14.93 -0.27 3.75
N TYR A 152 13.79 -0.26 3.05
CA TYR A 152 13.41 -1.33 2.13
C TYR A 152 14.50 -1.61 1.10
N THR A 153 14.89 -2.89 0.99
CA THR A 153 15.83 -3.36 -0.03
C THR A 153 15.06 -4.19 -1.05
N PRO A 154 15.05 -3.84 -2.35
CA PRO A 154 14.38 -4.61 -3.40
C PRO A 154 14.73 -6.10 -3.39
N LEU A 155 13.76 -6.95 -3.73
CA LEU A 155 13.92 -8.40 -3.73
C LEU A 155 15.11 -8.85 -4.59
N GLU A 156 15.28 -8.25 -5.77
CA GLU A 156 16.43 -8.42 -6.68
C GLU A 156 17.77 -8.31 -5.96
N LEU A 157 17.93 -7.24 -5.17
CA LEU A 157 19.17 -6.96 -4.47
C LEU A 157 19.38 -7.90 -3.29
N ARG A 158 18.30 -8.38 -2.67
CA ARG A 158 18.39 -9.36 -1.58
C ARG A 158 18.80 -10.74 -2.10
N GLU A 159 18.29 -11.15 -3.26
CA GLU A 159 18.68 -12.41 -3.91
C GLU A 159 20.13 -12.38 -4.40
N LEU A 160 20.55 -11.29 -5.05
CA LEU A 160 21.92 -11.10 -5.52
C LEU A 160 22.95 -11.11 -4.37
N ASN A 161 22.59 -10.54 -3.22
CA ASN A 161 23.47 -10.44 -2.06
C ASN A 161 23.19 -11.51 -0.99
N SER A 162 22.67 -12.67 -1.39
CA SER A 162 22.27 -13.78 -0.50
C SER A 162 23.38 -14.25 0.45
N THR A 163 24.65 -14.01 0.13
CA THR A 163 25.81 -14.32 0.97
C THR A 163 26.20 -13.23 1.96
N ASN A 164 25.74 -11.98 1.77
CA ASN A 164 26.15 -10.81 2.55
C ASN A 164 25.01 -10.10 3.30
N ASN A 165 23.73 -10.37 2.98
CA ASN A 165 22.52 -9.90 3.68
C ASN A 165 22.67 -8.56 4.43
N LYS A 166 23.29 -7.58 3.76
CA LYS A 166 23.75 -6.39 4.44
C LYS A 166 22.56 -5.44 4.56
N GLN A 167 21.97 -5.41 5.75
CA GLN A 167 20.96 -4.42 6.09
C GLN A 167 21.52 -3.01 5.81
N LYS A 168 20.68 -2.12 5.28
CA LYS A 168 21.09 -0.74 5.00
C LYS A 168 21.55 -0.02 6.27
N VAL A 169 20.89 -0.32 7.39
CA VAL A 169 21.29 0.05 8.75
C VAL A 169 21.10 -1.16 9.65
N LYS A 170 21.92 -1.30 10.69
CA LYS A 170 21.84 -2.38 11.68
C LYS A 170 20.78 -2.11 12.74
N LYS A 171 20.62 -0.83 13.13
CA LYS A 171 19.80 -0.42 14.26
C LYS A 171 18.98 0.82 13.93
N LEU A 172 17.69 0.79 14.23
CA LEU A 172 16.79 1.94 14.19
C LEU A 172 16.11 2.11 15.55
N GLY A 173 16.56 3.11 16.30
CA GLY A 173 15.98 3.49 17.58
C GLY A 173 14.85 4.49 17.40
N ILE A 174 13.78 4.36 18.18
CA ILE A 174 12.73 5.36 18.31
C ILE A 174 12.85 5.96 19.70
N TRP A 175 13.03 7.28 19.76
CA TRP A 175 13.06 8.00 21.03
C TRP A 175 11.65 8.17 21.58
N CYS A 176 11.47 7.92 22.88
CA CYS A 176 10.28 8.32 23.61
C CYS A 176 10.64 8.94 24.97
N PRO A 177 9.81 9.85 25.51
CA PRO A 177 9.97 10.35 26.87
C PRO A 177 10.00 9.22 27.91
N ALA A 178 10.74 9.43 29.01
CA ALA A 178 10.81 8.52 30.16
C ALA A 178 9.53 8.58 31.03
N ASP A 179 8.37 8.50 30.40
CA ASP A 179 7.06 8.40 31.02
C ASP A 179 6.42 7.04 30.68
N ALA A 180 5.74 6.42 31.65
CA ALA A 180 5.18 5.08 31.47
C ALA A 180 4.07 5.06 30.40
N GLY A 181 3.19 6.06 30.38
CA GLY A 181 2.14 6.17 29.36
C GLY A 181 2.71 6.43 27.97
N ALA A 182 3.70 7.32 27.86
CA ALA A 182 4.41 7.60 26.61
C ALA A 182 5.16 6.36 26.07
N THR A 183 5.74 5.55 26.97
CA THR A 183 6.43 4.31 26.59
C THR A 183 5.44 3.30 26.00
N THR A 184 4.29 3.07 26.66
CA THR A 184 3.25 2.14 26.17
C THR A 184 2.72 2.57 24.79
N LYS A 185 2.42 3.87 24.61
CA LYS A 185 1.98 4.41 23.32
C LYS A 185 3.05 4.20 22.23
N CYS A 186 4.33 4.41 22.56
CA CYS A 186 5.43 4.21 21.63
C CYS A 186 5.56 2.74 21.20
N VAL A 187 5.43 1.79 22.14
CA VAL A 187 5.44 0.34 21.83
C VAL A 187 4.32 -0.03 20.87
N GLU A 188 3.09 0.42 21.14
CA GLU A 188 1.94 0.16 20.27
C GLU A 188 2.14 0.76 18.87
N MET A 189 2.62 1.99 18.80
CA MET A 189 2.92 2.66 17.53
C MET A 189 4.01 1.95 16.73
N ILE A 190 5.07 1.46 17.36
CA ILE A 190 6.11 0.66 16.70
C ILE A 190 5.52 -0.66 16.19
N LYS A 191 4.70 -1.35 16.99
CA LYS A 191 4.02 -2.58 16.57
C LYS A 191 3.18 -2.34 15.31
N VAL A 192 2.38 -1.27 15.31
CA VAL A 192 1.56 -0.84 14.18
C VAL A 192 2.40 -0.50 12.96
N ALA A 193 3.42 0.35 13.12
CA ALA A 193 4.30 0.76 12.01
C ALA A 193 4.98 -0.45 11.37
N THR A 194 5.42 -1.39 12.19
CA THR A 194 6.12 -2.59 11.75
C THR A 194 5.18 -3.53 11.00
N ALA A 195 3.96 -3.73 11.49
CA ALA A 195 2.96 -4.55 10.79
C ALA A 195 2.59 -3.98 9.41
N ILE A 196 2.35 -2.66 9.34
CA ILE A 196 2.09 -1.97 8.07
C ILE A 196 3.27 -2.12 7.12
N GLU A 197 4.50 -1.90 7.59
CA GLU A 197 5.68 -1.99 6.73
C GLU A 197 5.99 -3.43 6.30
N CYS A 198 5.74 -4.44 7.14
CA CYS A 198 5.78 -5.85 6.73
C CYS A 198 4.83 -6.09 5.55
N GLY A 199 3.60 -5.57 5.64
CA GLY A 199 2.63 -5.62 4.55
C GLY A 199 3.09 -4.87 3.29
N ARG A 200 3.61 -3.66 3.44
CA ARG A 200 4.14 -2.88 2.30
C ARG A 200 5.37 -3.54 1.68
N THR A 201 6.23 -4.19 2.47
CA THR A 201 7.38 -4.94 1.97
C THR A 201 6.93 -6.09 1.07
N VAL A 202 5.92 -6.86 1.48
CA VAL A 202 5.31 -7.89 0.64
C VAL A 202 4.71 -7.30 -0.63
N ALA A 203 3.97 -6.20 -0.52
CA ALA A 203 3.40 -5.53 -1.68
C ALA A 203 4.47 -5.01 -2.66
N ARG A 204 5.61 -4.51 -2.14
CA ARG A 204 6.75 -4.05 -2.94
C ARG A 204 7.53 -5.20 -3.56
N ASP A 205 7.71 -6.31 -2.84
CA ASP A 205 8.39 -7.49 -3.34
C ASP A 205 7.62 -8.10 -4.51
N ILE A 206 6.31 -8.32 -4.33
CA ILE A 206 5.47 -8.87 -5.40
C ILE A 206 5.34 -7.83 -6.50
N GLY A 207 4.84 -6.62 -6.20
CA GLY A 207 4.49 -5.62 -7.20
C GLY A 207 5.67 -4.97 -7.92
N GLY A 208 6.79 -4.78 -7.24
CA GLY A 208 7.96 -4.07 -7.75
C GLY A 208 8.93 -4.93 -8.56
N SER A 209 8.91 -6.24 -8.34
CA SER A 209 9.84 -7.16 -9.01
C SER A 209 9.51 -7.32 -10.49
N ASP A 210 10.52 -7.72 -11.26
CA ASP A 210 10.37 -7.97 -12.69
C ASP A 210 9.35 -9.10 -13.00
N PRO A 211 8.84 -9.16 -14.24
CA PRO A 211 7.83 -10.13 -14.66
C PRO A 211 8.20 -11.61 -14.49
N GLU A 212 9.49 -11.92 -14.48
CA GLU A 212 9.99 -13.29 -14.50
C GLU A 212 10.21 -13.79 -13.08
N ARG A 213 10.80 -12.94 -12.22
CA ARG A 213 10.96 -13.22 -10.79
C ARG A 213 9.62 -13.34 -10.07
N MET A 214 8.70 -12.42 -10.37
CA MET A 214 7.32 -12.45 -9.85
C MET A 214 6.32 -12.73 -10.97
N CYS A 215 6.54 -13.85 -11.65
CA CYS A 215 5.54 -14.48 -12.51
C CYS A 215 4.40 -15.08 -11.67
N PRO A 216 3.25 -15.47 -12.27
CA PRO A 216 2.09 -15.95 -11.52
C PRO A 216 2.40 -17.12 -10.57
N LEU A 217 3.20 -18.09 -11.03
CA LEU A 217 3.63 -19.23 -10.21
C LEU A 217 4.41 -18.76 -8.96
N ASN A 218 5.45 -17.95 -9.16
CA ASN A 218 6.32 -17.51 -8.07
C ASN A 218 5.60 -16.58 -7.09
N ALA A 219 4.66 -15.76 -7.56
CA ALA A 219 3.85 -14.92 -6.68
C ALA A 219 2.95 -15.77 -5.75
N ALA A 220 2.38 -16.86 -6.28
CA ALA A 220 1.62 -17.81 -5.48
C ALA A 220 2.50 -18.57 -4.49
N GLU A 221 3.66 -19.08 -4.91
CA GLU A 221 4.61 -19.77 -4.03
C GLU A 221 5.16 -18.86 -2.92
N TYR A 222 5.51 -17.62 -3.25
CA TYR A 222 5.91 -16.61 -2.28
C TYR A 222 4.83 -16.43 -1.20
N THR A 223 3.57 -16.34 -1.62
CA THR A 223 2.44 -16.11 -0.71
C THR A 223 2.15 -17.32 0.17
N THR A 224 2.14 -18.53 -0.40
CA THR A 224 1.98 -19.78 0.36
C THR A 224 3.08 -19.94 1.42
N LYS A 225 4.32 -19.60 1.06
CA LYS A 225 5.45 -19.65 1.99
C LYS A 225 5.35 -18.57 3.07
N LEU A 226 4.93 -17.37 2.72
CA LEU A 226 4.74 -16.25 3.65
C LEU A 226 3.78 -16.60 4.78
N PHE A 227 2.67 -17.25 4.46
CA PHE A 227 1.61 -17.58 5.41
C PHE A 227 1.68 -19.02 5.94
N GLN A 228 2.80 -19.71 5.71
CA GLN A 228 3.02 -21.04 6.24
C GLN A 228 3.00 -21.01 7.78
N ASN A 229 2.10 -21.78 8.39
CA ASN A 229 1.86 -21.80 9.84
C ASN A 229 1.41 -20.45 10.44
N SER A 230 0.67 -19.65 9.66
CA SER A 230 0.06 -18.39 10.11
C SER A 230 -1.44 -18.55 10.43
N HIS A 231 -2.09 -17.48 10.89
CA HIS A 231 -3.54 -17.42 11.08
C HIS A 231 -4.29 -17.08 9.78
N VAL A 232 -3.57 -16.82 8.69
CA VAL A 232 -4.12 -16.63 7.36
C VAL A 232 -4.13 -17.97 6.63
N HIS A 233 -5.31 -18.48 6.32
CA HIS A 233 -5.48 -19.66 5.48
C HIS A 233 -5.27 -19.27 4.01
N VAL A 234 -4.47 -20.05 3.29
CA VAL A 234 -4.16 -19.81 1.88
C VAL A 234 -4.51 -21.02 1.05
N THR A 235 -5.27 -20.82 -0.03
CA THR A 235 -5.46 -21.81 -1.08
C THR A 235 -5.06 -21.22 -2.44
N VAL A 236 -4.52 -22.06 -3.31
CA VAL A 236 -4.08 -21.67 -4.66
C VAL A 236 -4.79 -22.52 -5.68
N GLU A 237 -5.41 -21.87 -6.67
CA GLU A 237 -6.12 -22.54 -7.75
C GLU A 237 -5.77 -21.95 -9.12
N LEU A 238 -6.08 -22.68 -10.19
CA LEU A 238 -5.87 -22.24 -11.58
C LEU A 238 -6.99 -21.32 -12.09
N GLY A 239 -8.12 -21.27 -11.38
CA GLY A 239 -9.26 -20.45 -11.76
C GLY A 239 -10.04 -20.98 -12.97
N THR A 240 -10.17 -22.30 -13.12
CA THR A 240 -10.90 -22.94 -14.23
C THR A 240 -12.36 -22.52 -14.30
N GLU A 241 -12.96 -22.18 -13.16
CA GLU A 241 -14.34 -21.69 -13.02
C GLU A 241 -14.52 -20.20 -13.34
N TYR A 242 -13.45 -19.53 -13.81
CA TYR A 242 -13.45 -18.10 -14.14
C TYR A 242 -13.20 -17.90 -15.64
N PRO A 243 -14.25 -17.98 -16.47
CA PRO A 243 -14.12 -17.97 -17.93
C PRO A 243 -13.39 -16.73 -18.47
N LEU A 244 -13.56 -15.56 -17.85
CA LEU A 244 -12.93 -14.32 -18.31
C LEU A 244 -11.44 -14.27 -17.96
N LEU A 245 -11.06 -14.79 -16.79
CA LEU A 245 -9.65 -14.99 -16.46
C LEU A 245 -9.01 -15.99 -17.43
N GLN A 246 -9.68 -17.11 -17.69
CA GLN A 246 -9.16 -18.13 -18.60
C GLN A 246 -8.97 -17.59 -20.01
N ALA A 247 -9.87 -16.73 -20.49
CA ALA A 247 -9.71 -16.07 -21.77
C ALA A 247 -8.41 -15.25 -21.86
N VAL A 248 -8.12 -14.45 -20.83
CA VAL A 248 -6.86 -13.68 -20.74
C VAL A 248 -5.64 -14.61 -20.60
N ASN A 249 -5.78 -15.73 -19.89
CA ASN A 249 -4.73 -16.71 -19.67
C ASN A 249 -4.40 -17.57 -20.92
N ARG A 250 -5.28 -17.66 -21.93
CA ARG A 250 -5.14 -18.63 -23.03
C ARG A 250 -3.75 -18.66 -23.70
N ALA A 251 -3.20 -17.49 -24.04
CA ALA A 251 -1.87 -17.40 -24.64
C ALA A 251 -0.72 -17.73 -23.67
N ALA A 252 -0.94 -17.54 -22.36
CA ALA A 252 0.03 -17.83 -21.31
C ALA A 252 -0.03 -19.29 -20.81
N ASP A 253 -1.16 -19.97 -21.02
CA ASP A 253 -1.49 -21.25 -20.37
C ASP A 253 -0.52 -22.39 -20.70
N LYS A 254 0.09 -22.37 -21.90
CA LYS A 254 1.08 -23.40 -22.31
C LYS A 254 2.42 -23.27 -21.61
N ILE A 255 2.67 -22.16 -20.90
CA ILE A 255 3.92 -21.90 -20.19
C ILE A 255 3.65 -22.01 -18.69
N PRO A 256 4.10 -23.09 -18.00
CA PRO A 256 3.72 -23.38 -16.62
C PRO A 256 3.91 -22.22 -15.62
N ARG A 257 4.98 -21.45 -15.79
CA ARG A 257 5.29 -20.28 -14.95
C ARG A 257 4.41 -19.05 -15.24
N HIS A 258 3.75 -18.98 -16.40
CA HIS A 258 2.82 -17.90 -16.78
C HIS A 258 1.36 -18.26 -16.60
N GLN A 259 1.05 -19.54 -16.38
CA GLN A 259 -0.31 -20.00 -16.09
C GLN A 259 -0.93 -19.21 -14.95
N ALA A 260 -2.19 -18.83 -15.13
CA ALA A 260 -2.95 -18.13 -14.12
C ALA A 260 -2.90 -18.84 -12.76
N LYS A 261 -2.74 -18.04 -11.70
CA LYS A 261 -2.81 -18.48 -10.31
C LYS A 261 -3.71 -17.53 -9.55
N ILE A 262 -4.69 -18.07 -8.85
CA ILE A 262 -5.47 -17.32 -7.89
C ILE A 262 -5.07 -17.76 -6.52
N VAL A 263 -4.64 -16.79 -5.72
CA VAL A 263 -4.36 -17.00 -4.30
C VAL A 263 -5.56 -16.50 -3.52
N LYS A 264 -6.29 -17.42 -2.90
CA LYS A 264 -7.37 -17.12 -1.96
C LYS A 264 -6.78 -17.03 -0.56
N LEU A 265 -7.14 -15.99 0.18
CA LEU A 265 -6.70 -15.77 1.55
C LEU A 265 -7.91 -15.64 2.47
N GLU A 266 -7.87 -16.24 3.65
CA GLU A 266 -8.90 -16.05 4.67
C GLU A 266 -8.25 -15.80 6.04
N TYR A 267 -8.71 -14.75 6.69
CA TYR A 267 -8.36 -14.40 8.06
C TYR A 267 -9.64 -14.27 8.87
N VAL A 268 -9.71 -14.95 10.02
CA VAL A 268 -10.84 -14.88 10.94
C VAL A 268 -10.33 -14.41 12.30
N GLY A 269 -10.66 -13.17 12.65
CA GLY A 269 -10.33 -12.60 13.96
C GLY A 269 -11.02 -13.33 15.10
N GLN A 270 -10.42 -13.27 16.29
CA GLN A 270 -11.01 -13.89 17.48
C GLN A 270 -12.31 -13.17 17.90
N GLY A 271 -13.26 -13.93 18.44
CA GLY A 271 -14.53 -13.42 18.96
C GLY A 271 -15.64 -13.33 17.91
N PRO A 272 -16.81 -12.75 18.26
CA PRO A 272 -17.88 -12.48 17.32
C PRO A 272 -17.41 -11.56 16.20
N ILE A 273 -17.73 -11.88 14.96
CA ILE A 273 -17.37 -11.05 13.80
C ILE A 273 -18.35 -9.86 13.71
N GLU A 274 -17.79 -8.65 13.63
CA GLU A 274 -18.52 -7.38 13.56
C GLU A 274 -18.48 -6.77 12.15
N GLU A 275 -17.41 -7.03 11.39
CA GLU A 275 -17.24 -6.56 10.02
C GLU A 275 -16.50 -7.62 9.19
N THR A 276 -17.00 -7.89 7.98
CA THR A 276 -16.35 -8.75 6.98
C THR A 276 -15.88 -7.88 5.81
N VAL A 277 -14.58 -7.91 5.51
CA VAL A 277 -13.99 -7.27 4.33
C VAL A 277 -13.63 -8.32 3.28
N LEU A 278 -14.07 -8.11 2.04
CA LEU A 278 -13.76 -8.99 0.91
C LEU A 278 -12.93 -8.22 -0.12
N LEU A 279 -11.84 -8.78 -0.62
CA LEU A 279 -10.91 -8.06 -1.49
C LEU A 279 -10.57 -8.87 -2.75
N VAL A 280 -10.65 -8.25 -3.92
CA VAL A 280 -10.15 -8.80 -5.19
C VAL A 280 -9.03 -7.89 -5.71
N GLY A 281 -7.85 -8.46 -5.95
CA GLY A 281 -6.69 -7.71 -6.41
C GLY A 281 -6.29 -8.04 -7.85
N LYS A 282 -6.11 -7.03 -8.71
CA LYS A 282 -5.57 -7.18 -10.06
C LYS A 282 -4.09 -7.59 -10.00
N GLY A 283 -3.74 -8.75 -10.55
CA GLY A 283 -2.40 -9.34 -10.52
C GLY A 283 -1.80 -9.58 -11.90
N VAL A 284 -1.91 -8.65 -12.86
CA VAL A 284 -1.33 -8.86 -14.20
C VAL A 284 0.20 -8.74 -14.12
N THR A 285 0.90 -9.88 -14.18
CA THR A 285 2.34 -9.93 -13.87
C THR A 285 3.23 -9.29 -14.91
N LEU A 286 2.73 -9.27 -16.14
CA LEU A 286 3.17 -8.40 -17.23
C LEU A 286 1.99 -8.19 -18.15
N ASP A 287 1.68 -6.92 -18.40
CA ASP A 287 0.68 -6.53 -19.36
C ASP A 287 1.32 -6.09 -20.68
N THR A 288 1.17 -6.93 -21.71
CA THR A 288 1.60 -6.58 -23.07
C THR A 288 0.53 -5.81 -23.84
N GLY A 289 -0.70 -5.77 -23.32
CA GLY A 289 -1.92 -5.36 -24.02
C GLY A 289 -2.59 -6.41 -24.89
N GLY A 290 -2.03 -7.63 -24.95
CA GLY A 290 -2.58 -8.70 -25.79
C GLY A 290 -2.50 -8.36 -27.28
N LEU A 291 -3.54 -8.67 -28.05
CA LEU A 291 -3.59 -8.32 -29.47
C LEU A 291 -3.66 -6.79 -29.70
N ASN A 292 -4.15 -6.03 -28.72
CA ASN A 292 -4.07 -4.57 -28.67
C ASN A 292 -2.74 -4.13 -28.05
N ILE A 293 -1.65 -4.63 -28.65
CA ILE A 293 -0.31 -4.54 -28.09
C ILE A 293 0.08 -3.10 -27.72
N LYS A 294 0.67 -2.93 -26.53
CA LYS A 294 1.24 -1.66 -26.10
C LYS A 294 2.44 -1.32 -26.97
N ILE A 295 2.33 -0.22 -27.72
CA ILE A 295 3.37 0.26 -28.63
C ILE A 295 4.26 1.34 -27.99
N GLY A 296 5.44 1.55 -28.57
CA GLY A 296 6.42 2.54 -28.10
C GLY A 296 6.93 2.22 -26.68
N SER A 297 6.94 3.21 -25.79
CA SER A 297 7.38 3.05 -24.40
C SER A 297 6.27 2.65 -23.43
N ALA A 298 5.03 2.43 -23.91
CA ALA A 298 3.88 2.19 -23.04
C ALA A 298 3.93 0.84 -22.30
N MET A 299 4.68 -0.14 -22.81
CA MET A 299 4.91 -1.42 -22.13
C MET A 299 5.90 -1.32 -20.96
N ASN A 300 6.73 -0.27 -20.94
CA ASN A 300 7.73 -0.09 -19.89
C ASN A 300 7.03 0.18 -18.55
N GLY A 301 7.38 -0.59 -17.52
CA GLY A 301 6.75 -0.50 -16.19
C GLY A 301 5.48 -1.34 -16.02
N MET A 302 4.99 -2.04 -17.06
CA MET A 302 3.82 -2.92 -16.96
C MET A 302 4.07 -4.21 -16.18
N SER A 303 5.30 -4.42 -15.68
CA SER A 303 5.54 -5.41 -14.63
C SER A 303 4.83 -5.04 -13.32
N ARG A 304 4.47 -3.78 -13.10
CA ARG A 304 3.76 -3.32 -11.90
C ARG A 304 2.25 -3.47 -11.98
N ASP A 305 1.73 -4.04 -13.06
CA ASP A 305 0.29 -4.22 -13.25
C ASP A 305 -0.32 -5.34 -12.37
N LYS A 306 0.51 -5.85 -11.44
CA LYS A 306 0.18 -6.78 -10.36
C LYS A 306 0.13 -6.14 -8.96
N CYS A 307 0.31 -4.81 -8.84
CA CYS A 307 0.34 -4.14 -7.55
C CYS A 307 -0.99 -4.24 -6.78
N GLY A 308 -2.14 -4.40 -7.45
CA GLY A 308 -3.43 -4.59 -6.78
C GLY A 308 -3.50 -5.90 -5.99
N ALA A 309 -3.13 -7.01 -6.62
CA ALA A 309 -2.98 -8.32 -5.97
C ALA A 309 -1.91 -8.29 -4.87
N ALA A 310 -0.78 -7.61 -5.12
CA ALA A 310 0.29 -7.43 -4.13
C ALA A 310 -0.20 -6.67 -2.88
N ALA A 311 -1.04 -5.65 -3.05
CA ALA A 311 -1.62 -4.89 -1.95
C ALA A 311 -2.61 -5.72 -1.12
N VAL A 312 -3.42 -6.57 -1.75
CA VAL A 312 -4.29 -7.52 -1.03
C VAL A 312 -3.45 -8.40 -0.11
N ILE A 313 -2.41 -9.05 -0.66
CA ILE A 313 -1.53 -9.94 0.13
C ILE A 313 -0.80 -9.15 1.22
N GLY A 314 -0.33 -7.93 0.92
CA GLY A 314 0.27 -7.04 1.91
C GLY A 314 -0.68 -6.65 3.06
N PHE A 315 -1.96 -6.44 2.78
CA PHE A 315 -2.97 -6.21 3.82
C PHE A 315 -3.14 -7.43 4.72
N PHE A 316 -3.23 -8.64 4.15
CA PHE A 316 -3.28 -9.89 4.93
C PHE A 316 -2.02 -10.11 5.78
N GLN A 317 -0.84 -9.70 5.29
CA GLN A 317 0.38 -9.75 6.10
C GLN A 317 0.29 -8.81 7.31
N ALA A 318 -0.29 -7.62 7.15
CA ALA A 318 -0.52 -6.73 8.29
C ALA A 318 -1.56 -7.30 9.27
N LEU A 319 -2.60 -7.97 8.79
CA LEU A 319 -3.59 -8.67 9.63
C LEU A 319 -2.94 -9.80 10.44
N GLU A 320 -2.06 -10.60 9.84
CA GLU A 320 -1.33 -11.65 10.55
C GLU A 320 -0.49 -11.09 11.70
N GLN A 321 0.11 -9.92 11.51
CA GLN A 321 0.95 -9.27 12.52
C GLN A 321 0.15 -8.62 13.65
N LEU A 322 -1.01 -8.04 13.32
CA LEU A 322 -1.82 -7.28 14.28
C LEU A 322 -2.87 -8.13 14.99
N GLN A 323 -3.37 -9.16 14.32
CA GLN A 323 -4.41 -10.08 14.76
C GLN A 323 -5.66 -9.36 15.32
N PRO A 324 -6.30 -8.46 14.55
CA PRO A 324 -7.48 -7.74 15.01
C PRO A 324 -8.64 -8.70 15.35
N LYS A 325 -9.31 -8.41 16.45
CA LYS A 325 -10.53 -9.12 16.86
C LYS A 325 -11.74 -8.56 16.09
N GLY A 326 -12.79 -9.38 15.95
CA GLY A 326 -14.05 -8.95 15.32
C GLY A 326 -14.00 -8.68 13.81
N LEU A 327 -12.85 -8.87 13.15
CA LEU A 327 -12.69 -8.69 11.71
C LEU A 327 -12.57 -10.05 11.01
N LYS A 328 -13.36 -10.27 9.98
CA LYS A 328 -13.12 -11.34 8.99
C LYS A 328 -12.64 -10.71 7.69
N ALA A 329 -11.59 -11.27 7.09
CA ALA A 329 -11.09 -10.82 5.79
C ALA A 329 -11.00 -11.99 4.82
N ILE A 330 -11.54 -11.81 3.61
CA ILE A 330 -11.48 -12.79 2.51
C ILE A 330 -10.83 -12.12 1.30
N GLY A 331 -9.75 -12.69 0.77
CA GLY A 331 -8.95 -12.12 -0.31
C GLY A 331 -8.90 -13.05 -1.51
N SER A 332 -8.87 -12.47 -2.72
CA SER A 332 -8.58 -13.15 -3.98
C SER A 332 -7.57 -12.32 -4.77
N ALA A 333 -6.30 -12.71 -4.69
CA ALA A 333 -5.22 -12.12 -5.47
C ALA A 333 -5.09 -12.91 -6.80
N VAL A 334 -5.42 -12.26 -7.92
CA VAL A 334 -5.60 -12.91 -9.22
C VAL A 334 -4.38 -12.66 -10.11
N PHE A 335 -3.47 -13.63 -10.21
CA PHE A 335 -2.27 -13.52 -11.02
C PHE A 335 -2.43 -14.13 -12.39
N VAL A 336 -2.09 -13.37 -13.43
CA VAL A 336 -2.06 -13.84 -14.83
C VAL A 336 -1.06 -13.01 -15.63
N ARG A 337 -0.62 -13.52 -16.78
CA ARG A 337 0.14 -12.74 -17.76
C ARG A 337 -0.71 -12.50 -19.00
N ASN A 338 -0.89 -11.24 -19.39
CA ASN A 338 -1.55 -10.90 -20.64
C ASN A 338 -0.54 -11.03 -21.79
N SER A 339 -0.43 -12.25 -22.33
CA SER A 339 0.58 -12.62 -23.33
C SER A 339 0.03 -12.52 -24.76
N VAL A 340 0.92 -12.35 -25.73
CA VAL A 340 0.62 -12.47 -27.16
C VAL A 340 1.09 -13.85 -27.65
N GLY A 341 0.18 -14.58 -28.27
CA GLY A 341 0.43 -15.89 -28.88
C GLY A 341 -0.73 -16.36 -29.76
N PRO A 342 -0.62 -17.55 -30.38
CA PRO A 342 -1.65 -18.09 -31.27
C PRO A 342 -3.03 -18.24 -30.61
N GLU A 343 -3.06 -18.44 -29.30
CA GLU A 343 -4.28 -18.63 -28.49
C GLU A 343 -4.72 -17.33 -27.79
N SER A 344 -4.22 -16.17 -28.19
CA SER A 344 -4.65 -14.90 -27.55
C SER A 344 -6.15 -14.73 -27.69
N PHE A 345 -6.82 -14.27 -26.63
CA PHE A 345 -8.17 -13.75 -26.79
C PHE A 345 -8.16 -12.53 -27.70
N SER A 346 -9.21 -12.41 -28.51
CA SER A 346 -9.32 -11.40 -29.56
C SER A 346 -10.43 -10.40 -29.28
N CYS A 347 -10.33 -9.25 -29.94
CA CYS A 347 -11.45 -8.35 -30.12
C CYS A 347 -12.60 -9.08 -30.85
N ASP A 348 -13.82 -8.59 -30.64
CA ASP A 348 -15.10 -9.12 -31.15
C ASP A 348 -15.54 -10.48 -30.61
N GLU A 349 -14.71 -11.14 -29.80
CA GLU A 349 -15.17 -12.30 -29.04
C GLU A 349 -16.27 -11.91 -28.05
N ILE A 350 -17.26 -12.80 -27.88
CA ILE A 350 -18.30 -12.68 -26.86
C ILE A 350 -18.06 -13.78 -25.84
N LEU A 351 -17.68 -13.38 -24.63
CA LEU A 351 -17.37 -14.28 -23.53
C LEU A 351 -18.48 -14.24 -22.49
N THR A 352 -18.91 -15.40 -22.01
CA THR A 352 -19.88 -15.49 -20.92
C THR A 352 -19.14 -15.50 -19.59
N SER A 353 -19.45 -14.55 -18.71
CA SER A 353 -18.88 -14.46 -17.36
C SER A 353 -19.51 -15.48 -16.40
N ARG A 354 -18.93 -15.63 -15.20
CA ARG A 354 -19.50 -16.40 -14.09
C ARG A 354 -20.91 -15.96 -13.70
N SER A 355 -21.23 -14.67 -13.86
CA SER A 355 -22.58 -14.15 -13.58
C SER A 355 -23.61 -14.47 -14.67
N GLY A 356 -23.16 -15.09 -15.77
CA GLY A 356 -23.97 -15.40 -16.95
C GLY A 356 -24.06 -14.26 -17.96
N LYS A 357 -23.40 -13.11 -17.72
CA LYS A 357 -23.40 -11.98 -18.65
C LYS A 357 -22.52 -12.29 -19.87
N ARG A 358 -23.06 -12.05 -21.07
CA ARG A 358 -22.33 -12.11 -22.34
C ARG A 358 -21.61 -10.79 -22.58
N ILE A 359 -20.29 -10.82 -22.68
CA ILE A 359 -19.44 -9.63 -22.75
C ILE A 359 -18.69 -9.61 -24.08
N ARG A 360 -18.93 -8.58 -24.90
CA ARG A 360 -18.17 -8.33 -26.11
C ARG A 360 -16.81 -7.71 -25.77
N ILE A 361 -15.74 -8.32 -26.24
CA ILE A 361 -14.37 -7.85 -26.09
C ILE A 361 -14.08 -6.78 -27.14
N ILE A 362 -13.66 -5.61 -26.67
CA ILE A 362 -13.38 -4.45 -27.54
C ILE A 362 -11.89 -4.14 -27.54
N ASN A 363 -11.20 -4.36 -26.42
CA ASN A 363 -9.79 -4.07 -26.28
C ASN A 363 -9.12 -5.05 -25.30
N THR A 364 -8.19 -5.85 -25.80
CA THR A 364 -7.44 -6.84 -25.02
C THR A 364 -6.45 -6.24 -24.02
N ASP A 365 -6.20 -4.91 -24.08
CA ASP A 365 -5.49 -4.09 -23.08
C ASP A 365 -6.41 -3.61 -21.93
N ALA A 366 -7.69 -4.00 -21.97
CA ALA A 366 -8.63 -3.86 -20.87
C ALA A 366 -8.82 -5.19 -20.13
N GLU A 367 -7.78 -5.99 -20.01
CA GLU A 367 -7.75 -7.32 -19.36
C GLU A 367 -7.98 -7.25 -17.85
N GLY A 368 -7.53 -6.18 -17.19
CA GLY A 368 -7.56 -6.07 -15.74
C GLY A 368 -8.97 -6.21 -15.16
N ARG A 369 -9.97 -5.62 -15.82
CA ARG A 369 -11.38 -5.76 -15.41
C ARG A 369 -11.93 -7.16 -15.70
N MET A 370 -11.43 -7.83 -16.74
CA MET A 370 -11.83 -9.19 -17.11
C MET A 370 -11.39 -10.20 -16.06
N ILE A 371 -10.13 -10.12 -15.63
CA ILE A 371 -9.57 -11.09 -14.67
C ILE A 371 -10.17 -10.94 -13.27
N MET A 372 -10.69 -9.75 -12.94
CA MET A 372 -11.32 -9.48 -11.65
C MET A 372 -12.82 -9.77 -11.62
N LEU A 373 -13.50 -9.81 -12.77
CA LEU A 373 -14.97 -9.83 -12.80
C LEU A 373 -15.54 -11.12 -12.20
N ASP A 374 -15.04 -12.29 -12.62
CA ASP A 374 -15.55 -13.56 -12.10
C ASP A 374 -15.21 -13.76 -10.62
N PRO A 375 -13.97 -13.45 -10.14
CA PRO A 375 -13.68 -13.41 -8.71
C PRO A 375 -14.55 -12.40 -7.93
N LEU A 376 -14.90 -11.25 -8.52
CA LEU A 376 -15.81 -10.29 -7.89
C LEU A 376 -17.24 -10.85 -7.78
N CYS A 377 -17.72 -11.57 -8.79
CA CYS A 377 -18.99 -12.29 -8.73
C CYS A 377 -19.00 -13.31 -7.58
N GLU A 378 -17.93 -14.07 -7.42
CA GLU A 378 -17.78 -14.98 -6.28
C GLU A 378 -17.75 -14.23 -4.93
N MET A 379 -17.06 -13.08 -4.83
CA MET A 379 -17.07 -12.30 -3.58
C MET A 379 -18.46 -11.75 -3.26
N LYS A 380 -19.22 -11.33 -4.28
CA LYS A 380 -20.63 -10.93 -4.11
C LYS A 380 -21.51 -12.10 -3.64
N GLU A 381 -21.27 -13.32 -4.13
CA GLU A 381 -21.94 -14.53 -3.62
C GLU A 381 -21.60 -14.80 -2.16
N ARG A 382 -20.31 -14.73 -1.81
CA ARG A 382 -19.83 -14.97 -0.44
C ARG A 382 -20.27 -13.89 0.55
N ALA A 383 -20.43 -12.65 0.11
CA ALA A 383 -20.86 -11.55 0.98
C ALA A 383 -22.28 -11.75 1.53
N ILE A 384 -23.12 -12.55 0.87
CA ILE A 384 -24.48 -12.85 1.35
C ILE A 384 -24.38 -13.70 2.62
N GLY A 385 -24.89 -13.15 3.74
CA GLY A 385 -24.84 -13.80 5.05
C GLY A 385 -23.61 -13.47 5.89
N GLU A 386 -22.65 -12.72 5.35
CA GLU A 386 -21.52 -12.19 6.12
C GLU A 386 -21.93 -10.96 6.95
N MET A 387 -21.19 -10.68 8.02
CA MET A 387 -21.51 -9.54 8.87
C MET A 387 -20.99 -8.23 8.28
N ASN A 388 -21.91 -7.28 8.04
CA ASN A 388 -21.60 -5.93 7.53
C ASN A 388 -20.59 -5.96 6.36
N PRO A 389 -20.86 -6.72 5.28
CA PRO A 389 -19.86 -7.02 4.27
C PRO A 389 -19.49 -5.76 3.48
N HIS A 390 -18.19 -5.61 3.20
CA HIS A 390 -17.67 -4.61 2.28
C HIS A 390 -16.69 -5.23 1.31
N ILE A 391 -17.04 -5.18 0.02
CA ILE A 391 -16.21 -5.69 -1.06
C ILE A 391 -15.33 -4.58 -1.65
N TYR A 392 -14.05 -4.88 -1.87
CA TYR A 392 -13.12 -4.05 -2.61
C TYR A 392 -12.62 -4.75 -3.86
N THR A 393 -12.43 -3.98 -4.92
CA THR A 393 -11.47 -4.33 -5.96
C THR A 393 -10.32 -3.35 -5.88
N ILE A 394 -9.09 -3.86 -5.99
CA ILE A 394 -7.87 -3.04 -5.90
C ILE A 394 -7.06 -3.29 -7.16
N ALA A 395 -6.86 -2.25 -7.96
CA ALA A 395 -6.26 -2.42 -9.27
C ALA A 395 -5.47 -1.22 -9.76
N THR A 396 -4.45 -1.53 -10.54
CA THR A 396 -3.71 -0.60 -11.38
C THR A 396 -4.44 -0.44 -12.71
N LEU A 397 -5.70 0.01 -12.65
CA LEU A 397 -6.65 -0.30 -13.72
C LEU A 397 -6.54 0.65 -14.90
N THR A 398 -6.33 1.94 -14.67
CA THR A 398 -6.42 2.93 -15.75
C THR A 398 -5.36 4.02 -15.71
N GLY A 399 -4.81 4.35 -16.87
CA GLY A 399 -3.94 5.53 -17.01
C GLY A 399 -4.71 6.85 -16.77
N HIS A 400 -6.03 6.84 -17.01
CA HIS A 400 -6.92 7.97 -16.73
C HIS A 400 -6.90 8.40 -15.25
N ALA A 401 -6.81 7.45 -14.31
CA ALA A 401 -6.68 7.78 -12.89
C ALA A 401 -5.47 8.67 -12.63
N GLY A 402 -4.31 8.34 -13.21
CA GLY A 402 -3.10 9.16 -13.05
C GLY A 402 -3.17 10.54 -13.69
N LEU A 403 -3.89 10.70 -14.80
CA LEU A 403 -4.17 12.03 -15.36
C LEU A 403 -5.17 12.84 -14.52
N THR A 404 -6.05 12.17 -13.77
CA THR A 404 -7.08 12.82 -12.95
C THR A 404 -6.49 13.41 -11.69
N VAL A 405 -5.73 12.62 -10.93
CA VAL A 405 -5.33 12.97 -9.55
C VAL A 405 -3.82 13.17 -9.40
N GLY A 406 -3.05 12.93 -10.45
CA GLY A 406 -1.59 12.97 -10.42
C GLY A 406 -0.98 11.77 -9.69
N TYR A 407 0.35 11.67 -9.72
CA TYR A 407 1.09 10.61 -9.03
C TYR A 407 1.07 10.84 -7.51
N GLY A 408 0.91 9.77 -6.72
CA GLY A 408 0.82 9.92 -5.26
C GLY A 408 -0.56 9.66 -4.66
N TYR A 409 -1.57 9.48 -5.49
CA TYR A 409 -2.96 9.39 -5.07
C TYR A 409 -3.64 8.16 -5.65
N ASN A 410 -4.51 7.55 -4.85
CA ASN A 410 -5.46 6.54 -5.26
C ASN A 410 -6.83 7.18 -5.53
N ILE A 411 -7.69 6.49 -6.26
CA ILE A 411 -9.09 6.91 -6.45
C ILE A 411 -10.02 5.86 -5.85
N ALA A 412 -10.92 6.28 -4.96
CA ALA A 412 -12.03 5.47 -4.49
C ALA A 412 -13.30 5.76 -5.31
N VAL A 413 -13.90 4.71 -5.86
CA VAL A 413 -15.19 4.77 -6.58
C VAL A 413 -16.17 3.81 -5.90
N CYS A 414 -17.14 4.35 -5.18
CA CYS A 414 -18.14 3.57 -4.45
C CYS A 414 -19.41 3.32 -5.27
N ASN A 415 -20.03 2.16 -5.05
CA ASN A 415 -21.44 1.97 -5.36
C ASN A 415 -22.33 2.73 -4.35
N LYS A 416 -23.64 2.76 -4.59
CA LYS A 416 -24.55 3.55 -3.78
C LYS A 416 -24.61 3.14 -2.30
N PRO A 417 -24.70 1.85 -1.93
CA PRO A 417 -24.61 1.41 -0.53
C PRO A 417 -23.34 1.88 0.19
N ALA A 418 -22.17 1.74 -0.45
CA ALA A 418 -20.91 2.19 0.14
C ALA A 418 -20.84 3.72 0.28
N GLU A 419 -21.38 4.48 -0.69
CA GLU A 419 -21.50 5.94 -0.60
C GLU A 419 -22.39 6.36 0.57
N MET A 420 -23.56 5.72 0.75
CA MET A 420 -24.48 6.02 1.86
C MET A 420 -23.84 5.73 3.21
N ALA A 421 -23.05 4.67 3.31
CA ALA A 421 -22.25 4.33 4.49
C ALA A 421 -20.97 5.19 4.63
N ARG A 422 -20.73 6.13 3.72
CA ARG A 422 -19.57 7.04 3.67
C ARG A 422 -18.23 6.31 3.66
N GLU A 423 -18.17 5.12 3.05
CA GLU A 423 -16.98 4.28 3.07
C GLU A 423 -15.80 4.90 2.32
N ASP A 424 -16.05 5.63 1.25
CA ASP A 424 -15.05 6.44 0.56
C ASP A 424 -14.43 7.51 1.44
N LYS A 425 -15.22 8.22 2.26
CA LYS A 425 -14.74 9.22 3.21
C LYS A 425 -13.95 8.59 4.34
N LYS A 426 -14.40 7.44 4.87
CA LYS A 426 -13.64 6.69 5.88
C LYS A 426 -12.28 6.26 5.31
N LEU A 427 -12.25 5.80 4.06
CA LEU A 427 -11.02 5.41 3.37
C LEU A 427 -10.12 6.62 3.08
N GLN A 428 -10.68 7.76 2.65
CA GLN A 428 -9.93 9.00 2.44
C GLN A 428 -9.31 9.52 3.73
N ASN A 429 -10.06 9.51 4.84
CA ASN A 429 -9.55 9.91 6.15
C ASN A 429 -8.45 8.96 6.65
N ALA A 430 -8.63 7.65 6.47
CA ALA A 430 -7.62 6.65 6.80
C ALA A 430 -6.34 6.82 5.95
N GLY A 431 -6.50 7.10 4.65
CA GLY A 431 -5.41 7.39 3.73
C GLY A 431 -4.64 8.65 4.13
N LYS A 432 -5.35 9.75 4.38
CA LYS A 432 -4.77 11.00 4.89
C LYS A 432 -3.96 10.76 6.17
N ALA A 433 -4.56 10.10 7.16
CA ALA A 433 -3.92 9.77 8.43
C ALA A 433 -2.59 9.00 8.26
N MET A 434 -2.44 8.19 7.21
CA MET A 434 -1.25 7.39 6.93
C MET A 434 -0.36 7.94 5.81
N ALA A 435 -0.65 9.15 5.30
CA ALA A 435 0.00 9.71 4.12
C ALA A 435 -0.13 8.83 2.86
N ASP A 436 -1.18 8.02 2.76
CA ASP A 436 -1.50 7.09 1.67
C ASP A 436 -2.77 7.58 0.97
N MET A 437 -2.64 8.65 0.19
CA MET A 437 -3.74 9.56 -0.15
C MET A 437 -4.79 8.97 -1.10
N PHE A 438 -6.03 9.41 -0.93
CA PHE A 438 -7.17 9.07 -1.78
C PHE A 438 -7.93 10.31 -2.23
N GLU A 439 -8.31 10.30 -3.49
CA GLU A 439 -9.37 11.13 -4.02
C GLU A 439 -10.63 10.29 -4.23
N ILE A 440 -11.76 10.99 -4.24
CA ILE A 440 -13.07 10.36 -4.31
C ILE A 440 -13.71 10.71 -5.66
N SER A 441 -14.01 9.68 -6.44
CA SER A 441 -14.78 9.81 -7.68
C SER A 441 -16.18 9.24 -7.51
N ARG A 442 -17.12 9.76 -8.31
CA ARG A 442 -18.54 9.37 -8.27
C ARG A 442 -18.93 8.71 -9.57
N LEU A 443 -19.58 7.55 -9.44
CA LEU A 443 -20.30 6.92 -10.54
C LEU A 443 -21.44 7.81 -11.02
N ARG A 444 -21.70 7.78 -12.32
CA ARG A 444 -22.77 8.50 -13.01
C ARG A 444 -23.42 7.57 -14.02
N ARG A 445 -24.63 7.91 -14.48
CA ARG A 445 -25.39 7.09 -15.44
C ARG A 445 -24.58 6.79 -16.72
N GLU A 446 -23.78 7.76 -17.16
CA GLU A 446 -22.94 7.66 -18.35
C GLU A 446 -21.87 6.57 -18.20
N ASP A 447 -21.44 6.25 -16.97
CA ASP A 447 -20.47 5.17 -16.72
C ASP A 447 -21.08 3.79 -17.00
N PHE A 448 -22.36 3.61 -16.70
CA PHE A 448 -23.10 2.37 -16.96
C PHE A 448 -23.51 2.28 -18.43
N GLU A 449 -24.03 3.38 -18.99
CA GLU A 449 -24.38 3.48 -20.41
C GLU A 449 -23.20 3.14 -21.32
N ALA A 450 -21.98 3.53 -20.94
CA ALA A 450 -20.75 3.22 -21.69
C ALA A 450 -20.43 1.72 -21.77
N ASN A 451 -20.94 0.88 -20.87
CA ASN A 451 -20.70 -0.57 -20.84
C ASN A 451 -21.87 -1.39 -21.39
N ARG A 452 -22.99 -0.75 -21.77
CA ARG A 452 -24.14 -1.44 -22.36
C ARG A 452 -23.77 -2.08 -23.71
N GLY A 453 -24.29 -3.29 -23.95
CA GLY A 453 -24.20 -3.94 -25.26
C GLY A 453 -24.81 -3.10 -26.37
N ASP A 454 -24.25 -3.20 -27.58
CA ASP A 454 -24.71 -2.44 -28.75
C ASP A 454 -25.67 -3.29 -29.62
N SER A 455 -25.80 -4.59 -29.34
CA SER A 455 -26.64 -5.54 -30.08
C SER A 455 -27.24 -6.62 -29.18
N GLU A 456 -28.10 -7.49 -29.73
CA GLU A 456 -28.70 -8.62 -29.01
C GLU A 456 -27.71 -9.75 -28.67
N TYR A 457 -26.52 -9.76 -29.30
CA TYR A 457 -25.53 -10.82 -29.14
C TYR A 457 -24.78 -10.75 -27.79
N GLU A 458 -24.69 -9.56 -27.20
CA GLU A 458 -24.03 -9.33 -25.92
C GLU A 458 -24.96 -8.58 -24.95
N ASP A 459 -24.72 -8.77 -23.66
CA ASP A 459 -25.41 -7.99 -22.64
C ASP A 459 -24.61 -6.73 -22.30
N MET A 460 -23.29 -6.80 -22.44
CA MET A 460 -22.35 -5.73 -22.11
C MET A 460 -21.18 -5.70 -23.10
N LYS A 461 -20.53 -4.54 -23.20
CA LYS A 461 -19.23 -4.40 -23.84
C LYS A 461 -18.15 -4.10 -22.79
N GLN A 462 -16.96 -4.64 -23.02
CA GLN A 462 -15.84 -4.56 -22.09
C GLN A 462 -15.35 -3.11 -21.89
N SER A 463 -15.20 -2.37 -22.98
CA SER A 463 -14.62 -1.04 -23.02
C SER A 463 -15.06 -0.29 -24.28
N ASN A 464 -14.52 0.90 -24.52
CA ASN A 464 -14.51 1.51 -25.84
C ASN A 464 -13.21 1.17 -26.59
N THR A 465 -13.03 1.73 -27.78
CA THR A 465 -11.87 1.52 -28.67
C THR A 465 -10.67 2.41 -28.36
N GLU A 466 -10.84 3.46 -27.56
CA GLU A 466 -9.78 4.39 -27.18
C GLU A 466 -9.02 3.90 -25.94
N PRO A 467 -7.72 4.22 -25.81
CA PRO A 467 -7.00 4.01 -24.56
C PRO A 467 -7.68 4.73 -23.40
N SER A 468 -7.54 4.20 -22.18
CA SER A 468 -8.19 4.80 -21.00
C SER A 468 -7.85 6.28 -20.82
N VAL A 469 -6.61 6.70 -21.11
CA VAL A 469 -6.14 8.10 -21.04
C VAL A 469 -6.87 9.06 -21.98
N ARG A 470 -7.59 8.57 -22.99
CA ARG A 470 -8.41 9.34 -23.93
C ARG A 470 -9.91 9.13 -23.74
N THR A 471 -10.30 8.25 -22.84
CA THR A 471 -11.69 7.94 -22.53
C THR A 471 -12.25 8.95 -21.53
N PRO A 472 -13.33 9.70 -21.86
CA PRO A 472 -14.06 10.47 -20.87
C PRO A 472 -14.49 9.57 -19.71
N ARG A 473 -14.25 10.00 -18.48
CA ARG A 473 -14.59 9.21 -17.28
C ARG A 473 -13.87 7.85 -17.24
N GLY A 474 -12.65 7.78 -17.78
CA GLY A 474 -11.93 6.54 -18.04
C GLY A 474 -11.65 5.65 -16.84
N HIS A 475 -11.64 6.18 -15.60
CA HIS A 475 -11.44 5.41 -14.37
C HIS A 475 -12.76 4.99 -13.67
N THR A 476 -13.89 5.64 -13.97
CA THR A 476 -15.21 5.28 -13.41
C THR A 476 -15.98 4.29 -14.28
N VAL A 477 -15.86 4.37 -15.61
CA VAL A 477 -16.45 3.39 -16.55
C VAL A 477 -16.05 1.93 -16.22
N PRO A 478 -14.78 1.59 -15.96
CA PRO A 478 -14.40 0.24 -15.53
C PRO A 478 -15.02 -0.19 -14.19
N ALA A 479 -15.22 0.74 -13.26
CA ALA A 479 -15.85 0.43 -11.99
C ALA A 479 -17.34 0.10 -12.17
N ALA A 480 -18.05 0.83 -13.05
CA ALA A 480 -19.42 0.49 -13.45
C ALA A 480 -19.49 -0.88 -14.14
N PHE A 481 -18.54 -1.18 -15.03
CA PHE A 481 -18.43 -2.50 -15.67
C PHE A 481 -18.32 -3.62 -14.65
N LEU A 482 -17.47 -3.46 -13.62
CA LEU A 482 -17.31 -4.45 -12.56
C LEU A 482 -18.59 -4.62 -11.75
N ILE A 483 -19.36 -3.55 -11.50
CA ILE A 483 -20.63 -3.60 -10.77
C ILE A 483 -21.68 -4.39 -11.56
N GLU A 484 -21.96 -4.00 -12.80
CA GLU A 484 -22.98 -4.65 -13.64
C GLU A 484 -22.60 -6.08 -14.02
N GLY A 485 -21.34 -6.29 -14.38
CA GLY A 485 -20.86 -7.59 -14.85
C GLY A 485 -20.77 -8.63 -13.73
N SER A 486 -20.60 -8.23 -12.47
CA SER A 486 -20.59 -9.15 -11.32
C SER A 486 -21.99 -9.40 -10.73
N GLY A 487 -22.99 -8.61 -11.13
CA GLY A 487 -24.33 -8.64 -10.55
C GLY A 487 -24.48 -7.81 -9.27
N LEU A 488 -23.49 -6.98 -8.90
CA LEU A 488 -23.59 -6.07 -7.75
C LEU A 488 -24.61 -4.95 -7.95
N ASP A 489 -25.00 -4.66 -9.19
CA ASP A 489 -26.12 -3.78 -9.54
C ASP A 489 -27.45 -4.26 -8.92
N LYS A 490 -27.62 -5.57 -8.73
CA LYS A 490 -28.77 -6.18 -8.04
C LYS A 490 -28.74 -6.04 -6.51
N HIS A 491 -27.61 -5.58 -5.97
CA HIS A 491 -27.36 -5.32 -4.55
C HIS A 491 -27.15 -3.82 -4.30
N GLY A 492 -27.80 -2.98 -5.12
CA GLY A 492 -27.84 -1.52 -4.98
C GLY A 492 -28.58 -1.06 -3.72
N ALA A 493 -28.74 0.26 -3.58
CA ALA A 493 -29.40 0.87 -2.42
C ALA A 493 -30.92 0.64 -2.38
N ASP A 494 -31.49 0.20 -3.50
CA ASP A 494 -32.87 -0.19 -3.71
C ASP A 494 -33.10 -1.71 -3.59
N SER A 495 -32.06 -2.47 -3.23
CA SER A 495 -32.14 -3.92 -3.00
C SER A 495 -32.52 -4.25 -1.55
N ASP A 496 -33.21 -5.38 -1.36
CA ASP A 496 -33.46 -5.95 -0.02
C ASP A 496 -32.17 -6.41 0.69
N GLN A 497 -31.10 -6.64 -0.08
CA GLN A 497 -29.79 -7.05 0.44
C GLN A 497 -28.69 -6.16 -0.16
N PRO A 498 -28.57 -4.90 0.30
CA PRO A 498 -27.57 -3.98 -0.21
C PRO A 498 -26.16 -4.44 0.18
N ILE A 499 -25.23 -4.46 -0.77
CA ILE A 499 -23.81 -4.83 -0.53
C ILE A 499 -22.93 -3.63 -0.80
N LYS A 500 -22.09 -3.25 0.17
CA LYS A 500 -21.12 -2.16 0.01
C LYS A 500 -20.00 -2.62 -0.92
N TYR A 501 -19.72 -1.83 -1.96
CA TYR A 501 -18.62 -2.06 -2.88
C TYR A 501 -17.83 -0.78 -3.16
N THR A 502 -16.50 -0.89 -3.13
CA THR A 502 -15.57 0.18 -3.52
C THR A 502 -14.53 -0.35 -4.49
N HIS A 503 -14.42 0.28 -5.67
CA HIS A 503 -13.26 0.12 -6.54
C HIS A 503 -12.16 1.10 -6.14
N ILE A 504 -10.95 0.59 -5.94
CA ILE A 504 -9.73 1.38 -5.74
C ILE A 504 -8.90 1.31 -7.02
N ASP A 505 -8.85 2.42 -7.77
CA ASP A 505 -7.89 2.59 -8.86
C ASP A 505 -6.62 3.23 -8.31
N MET A 506 -5.56 2.45 -8.25
CA MET A 506 -4.25 2.83 -7.69
C MET A 506 -3.16 2.90 -8.76
N ALA A 507 -3.52 3.03 -10.05
CA ALA A 507 -2.53 3.17 -11.12
C ALA A 507 -1.52 4.30 -10.85
N SER A 508 -1.96 5.40 -10.25
CA SER A 508 -1.12 6.53 -9.80
C SER A 508 -0.54 6.40 -8.39
N GLY A 509 -1.05 5.47 -7.57
CA GLY A 509 -0.60 5.21 -6.19
C GLY A 509 0.56 4.21 -6.09
N ASN A 510 1.02 3.66 -7.22
CA ASN A 510 2.06 2.64 -7.25
C ASN A 510 3.49 3.14 -6.97
N GLY A 511 3.71 4.45 -6.85
CA GLY A 511 5.04 5.05 -6.71
C GLY A 511 5.81 5.19 -8.03
N PRO A 512 7.01 5.81 -7.99
CA PRO A 512 7.77 6.16 -9.19
C PRO A 512 8.31 4.94 -9.94
N PHE A 513 8.33 5.00 -11.27
CA PHE A 513 8.97 4.00 -12.13
C PHE A 513 9.90 4.69 -13.15
N PRO A 514 11.17 4.25 -13.29
CA PRO A 514 11.86 3.28 -12.44
C PRO A 514 11.97 3.79 -10.99
N GLY A 515 11.96 2.88 -10.01
CA GLY A 515 11.99 3.24 -8.59
C GLY A 515 11.43 2.14 -7.68
N THR A 516 11.19 2.48 -6.42
CA THR A 516 10.57 1.58 -5.43
C THR A 516 9.06 1.86 -5.37
N PRO A 517 8.18 0.84 -5.48
CA PRO A 517 6.76 1.04 -5.25
C PRO A 517 6.48 1.49 -3.81
N TRP A 518 5.40 2.23 -3.58
CA TRP A 518 5.05 2.62 -2.21
C TRP A 518 4.37 1.50 -1.41
N GLY A 519 3.81 0.48 -2.07
CA GLY A 519 3.00 -0.54 -1.40
C GLY A 519 1.63 -0.02 -0.94
N SER A 520 1.11 0.99 -1.64
CA SER A 520 -0.27 1.50 -1.46
C SER A 520 -1.29 0.44 -1.90
N PRO A 521 -2.54 0.41 -1.40
CA PRO A 521 -3.08 1.18 -0.28
C PRO A 521 -3.00 0.43 1.07
N VAL A 522 -1.97 -0.40 1.30
CA VAL A 522 -1.88 -1.25 2.50
C VAL A 522 -2.03 -0.43 3.79
N ALA A 523 -1.35 0.71 3.88
CA ALA A 523 -1.39 1.53 5.09
C ALA A 523 -2.80 2.12 5.32
N ALA A 524 -3.46 2.60 4.27
CA ALA A 524 -4.84 3.10 4.36
C ALA A 524 -5.85 2.01 4.77
N LEU A 525 -5.72 0.80 4.23
CA LEU A 525 -6.61 -0.32 4.58
C LEU A 525 -6.43 -0.76 6.04
N VAL A 526 -5.19 -0.85 6.52
CA VAL A 526 -4.92 -1.17 7.94
C VAL A 526 -5.47 -0.07 8.83
N ALA A 527 -5.29 1.20 8.46
CA ALA A 527 -5.88 2.31 9.20
C ALA A 527 -7.42 2.25 9.20
N ARG A 528 -8.06 1.87 8.10
CA ARG A 528 -9.53 1.74 7.97
C ARG A 528 -10.12 0.64 8.86
N TYR A 529 -9.45 -0.51 8.96
CA TYR A 529 -10.04 -1.73 9.54
C TYR A 529 -9.43 -2.18 10.87
N VAL A 530 -8.25 -1.70 11.23
CA VAL A 530 -7.52 -2.18 12.41
C VAL A 530 -7.25 -1.06 13.40
N ILE A 531 -6.97 0.15 12.91
CA ILE A 531 -6.42 1.24 13.71
C ILE A 531 -7.43 2.40 13.81
N HIS A 532 -8.59 2.14 14.39
CA HIS A 532 -9.64 3.16 14.56
C HIS A 532 -9.20 4.33 15.44
N SER A 533 -8.27 4.11 16.38
CA SER A 533 -7.75 5.15 17.29
C SER A 533 -6.92 6.23 16.60
N TYR A 534 -6.43 5.99 15.38
CA TYR A 534 -5.63 6.94 14.60
C TYR A 534 -6.42 7.59 13.46
N GLN A 535 -7.68 7.20 13.25
CA GLN A 535 -8.59 7.97 12.41
C GLN A 535 -8.97 9.21 13.21
N SER A 536 -8.77 10.40 12.64
CA SER A 536 -9.28 11.63 13.26
C SER A 536 -10.77 11.44 13.48
N THR A 537 -11.18 11.36 14.74
CA THR A 537 -12.56 11.57 15.12
C THR A 537 -12.84 13.05 14.85
N GLU A 538 -13.10 13.38 13.58
CA GLU A 538 -14.09 14.42 13.35
C GLU A 538 -15.32 13.93 14.09
N LYS A 539 -15.56 14.49 15.29
CA LYS A 539 -16.90 14.56 15.85
C LYS A 539 -17.73 15.24 14.77
N LEU A 540 -18.33 14.42 13.91
CA LEU A 540 -19.36 14.81 12.97
C LEU A 540 -20.67 15.00 13.73
#